data_AF-A0A8T5THF2-F1
#
_entry.id   AF-A0A8T5THF2-F1
#
_cell.length_a   1.000
_cell.length_b   1.000
_cell.length_c   1.000
_cell.angle_alpha   90.00
_cell.angle_beta   90.00
_cell.angle_gamma   90.00
#
_symmetry.space_group_name_H-M   'P 1'
#
loop_
_entity.id
_entity.type
_entity.pdbx_description
1 polymer ?
#
loop_
_entity_poly.entity_id
_entity_poly.type
_entity_poly.pdbx_seq_one_letter_code
_entity_poly.pdbx_strand_id
1 'polypeptide(L)'
;MKNSIFKRQKKKKIFLIFFISVFILNPIMITNSQSSDGFEIIEIYGAVVYVEIEGGFFGILSNTGEQYEPINLPIDFQENELPIRIIAKIRTDLASIYMWGIIIEISEIIELNLGENSQEFGDVNNNGNIDIIDALMIAQNYVGLDPLAFDPRFADLNLDGNIDILDALLIVQYYVGIIPRFPSDNIPLIEGSWFLRHFDWQDNVMGEEFVTIERIGNQIKIISEIDNEILGIGKLIINSLNPPYNDRSEYIIQGIDLRGLGIDNIFIYDESNMETELPLAESSNPSVFSRVVRILGQYQLIPNPPTSNPAIPGMVYGLIADKDYILTNDNSWYWSEDLPNWDHYTPEIGEMVDISGYRSIKMDINGDPYYELEVLSINSGPNIVTLDMSDHNTIQEVELGTYIKISLVENPSTGYSWDYDIHEDLIELISDQYIPPEDPIPGASGIRVIIIKTILVEDSSFSMEYIRPGEEIPIDQFSIDLIVSEN
;
A
#
# COMPACT_ATOMS: atom_id res chain seq x y z
N MET A 1 -24.23 52.46 -34.76
CA MET A 1 -23.00 53.13 -35.25
C MET A 1 -22.35 53.83 -34.07
N LYS A 2 -21.19 53.30 -33.65
CA LYS A 2 -20.18 53.84 -32.71
C LYS A 2 -20.64 54.13 -31.27
N ASN A 3 -20.28 53.24 -30.32
CA ASN A 3 -19.02 53.27 -29.57
C ASN A 3 -18.76 54.63 -28.92
N SER A 4 -18.54 54.67 -27.60
CA SER A 4 -17.16 54.60 -27.10
C SER A 4 -17.01 55.14 -25.66
N ILE A 5 -16.20 54.39 -24.90
CA ILE A 5 -15.22 54.88 -23.92
C ILE A 5 -15.73 55.15 -22.49
N PHE A 6 -15.66 54.09 -21.70
CA PHE A 6 -15.09 54.18 -20.35
C PHE A 6 -13.56 54.37 -20.49
N LYS A 7 -13.02 55.51 -20.06
CA LYS A 7 -11.59 55.67 -19.71
C LYS A 7 -11.45 56.52 -18.46
N ARG A 8 -11.00 55.82 -17.40
CA ARG A 8 -10.00 56.22 -16.39
C ARG A 8 -9.59 57.69 -16.35
N GLN A 9 -9.55 58.24 -15.13
CA GLN A 9 -8.43 58.93 -14.44
C GLN A 9 -9.04 59.73 -13.25
N LYS A 10 -8.44 59.89 -12.05
CA LYS A 10 -7.06 59.77 -11.57
C LYS A 10 -7.05 59.89 -10.04
N LYS A 11 -6.16 59.12 -9.40
CA LYS A 11 -5.32 59.45 -8.21
C LYS A 11 -6.06 59.57 -6.85
N LYS A 12 -5.56 58.95 -5.78
CA LYS A 12 -4.19 59.10 -5.26
C LYS A 12 -3.58 57.80 -4.72
N LYS A 13 -2.29 57.67 -5.03
CA LYS A 13 -1.29 56.77 -4.45
C LYS A 13 -0.56 57.53 -3.31
N ILE A 14 -0.24 56.81 -2.24
CA ILE A 14 0.97 56.91 -1.37
C ILE A 14 1.00 57.95 -0.22
N PHE A 15 1.00 57.40 1.02
CA PHE A 15 1.88 57.69 2.18
C PHE A 15 1.67 56.49 3.12
N LEU A 16 2.50 55.45 3.28
CA LEU A 16 3.94 55.27 3.55
C LEU A 16 4.42 55.85 4.89
N ILE A 17 4.69 54.93 5.83
CA ILE A 17 5.56 54.98 7.02
C ILE A 17 5.07 55.84 8.21
N PHE A 18 4.52 55.16 9.22
CA PHE A 18 4.90 55.32 10.64
C PHE A 18 4.33 54.14 11.44
N PHE A 19 5.10 53.07 11.58
CA PHE A 19 5.20 52.17 12.75
C PHE A 19 6.19 51.05 12.41
N ILE A 20 7.46 51.42 12.24
CA ILE A 20 8.58 50.56 12.59
C ILE A 20 9.15 51.16 13.86
N SER A 21 8.81 50.59 15.01
CA SER A 21 9.67 50.53 16.18
C SER A 21 8.97 49.72 17.26
N VAL A 22 9.70 48.73 17.77
CA VAL A 22 9.31 47.72 18.78
C VAL A 22 8.63 46.50 18.18
N PHE A 23 9.42 45.60 17.60
CA PHE A 23 9.46 44.17 17.95
C PHE A 23 10.68 43.54 17.25
N ILE A 24 11.88 43.95 17.69
CA ILE A 24 13.05 43.07 17.72
C ILE A 24 13.39 42.96 19.20
N LEU A 25 13.65 41.73 19.66
CA LEU A 25 13.83 41.28 21.03
C LEU A 25 12.53 41.06 21.80
N ASN A 26 11.83 39.97 21.47
CA ASN A 26 11.53 39.04 22.54
C ASN A 26 12.20 37.71 22.17
N PRO A 27 12.94 37.07 23.09
CA PRO A 27 13.34 35.69 22.89
C PRO A 27 12.08 34.89 22.61
N ILE A 28 12.18 33.91 21.72
CA ILE A 28 11.26 32.79 21.72
C ILE A 28 11.15 32.36 23.17
N MET A 29 10.00 32.61 23.78
CA MET A 29 9.63 31.93 25.01
C MET A 29 9.52 30.48 24.57
N ILE A 30 10.59 29.72 24.80
CA ILE A 30 10.48 28.28 24.97
C ILE A 30 9.45 28.15 26.08
N THR A 31 8.20 27.84 25.73
CA THR A 31 7.30 27.28 26.71
C THR A 31 7.85 25.90 26.97
N ASN A 32 8.77 25.81 27.93
CA ASN A 32 8.88 24.61 28.71
C ASN A 32 7.51 24.44 29.35
N SER A 33 6.65 23.65 28.71
CA SER A 33 5.61 22.96 29.45
C SER A 33 6.35 21.99 30.35
N GLN A 34 6.74 22.49 31.52
CA GLN A 34 7.05 21.59 32.63
C GLN A 34 5.75 20.86 32.91
N SER A 35 5.73 19.60 32.49
CA SER A 35 4.87 18.59 33.08
C SER A 35 5.07 18.65 34.60
N SER A 36 4.01 18.41 35.37
CA SER A 36 4.04 18.45 36.83
C SER A 36 5.00 17.44 37.48
N ASP A 37 5.69 16.62 36.68
CA ASP A 37 6.65 15.59 37.09
C ASP A 37 8.14 15.97 36.87
N GLY A 38 8.46 17.15 36.34
CA GLY A 38 9.83 17.68 36.32
C GLY A 38 10.77 17.09 35.25
N PHE A 39 10.28 16.26 34.33
CA PHE A 39 11.03 15.72 33.20
C PHE A 39 10.92 16.61 31.95
N GLU A 40 12.00 16.72 31.19
CA GLU A 40 12.05 17.42 29.91
C GLU A 40 11.45 16.54 28.80
N ILE A 41 10.49 17.08 28.03
CA ILE A 41 9.87 16.40 26.89
C ILE A 41 10.49 16.96 25.62
N ILE A 42 10.86 16.07 24.71
CA ILE A 42 11.47 16.40 23.41
C ILE A 42 10.75 15.65 22.29
N GLU A 43 10.74 16.25 21.11
CA GLU A 43 10.32 15.63 19.86
C GLU A 43 11.58 15.31 19.04
N ILE A 44 11.69 14.08 18.54
CA ILE A 44 12.86 13.60 17.82
C ILE A 44 12.42 13.01 16.48
N TYR A 45 13.16 13.37 15.43
CA TYR A 45 13.08 12.77 14.09
C TYR A 45 14.36 11.97 13.85
N GLY A 46 14.24 10.72 13.42
CA GLY A 46 15.40 9.85 13.26
C GLY A 46 15.06 8.50 12.67
N ALA A 47 15.98 7.57 12.84
CA ALA A 47 15.76 6.17 12.53
C ALA A 47 16.03 5.31 13.76
N VAL A 48 15.29 4.22 13.88
CA VAL A 48 15.65 3.12 14.79
C VAL A 48 16.93 2.49 14.25
N VAL A 49 17.88 2.21 15.12
CA VAL A 49 19.17 1.62 14.75
C VAL A 49 19.50 0.48 15.69
N TYR A 50 19.95 -0.64 15.15
CA TYR A 50 20.46 -1.74 15.96
C TYR A 50 21.91 -1.48 16.35
N VAL A 51 22.21 -1.58 17.65
CA VAL A 51 23.51 -1.27 18.23
C VAL A 51 24.12 -2.54 18.83
N GLU A 52 25.23 -3.01 18.25
CA GLU A 52 25.94 -4.23 18.66
C GLU A 52 26.82 -4.04 19.91
N ILE A 53 26.26 -3.58 21.03
CA ILE A 53 26.97 -3.45 22.31
C ILE A 53 26.28 -4.34 23.36
N GLU A 54 27.07 -5.12 24.10
CA GLU A 54 26.61 -5.97 25.24
C GLU A 54 25.38 -6.86 24.96
N GLY A 55 25.34 -7.50 23.79
CA GLY A 55 24.25 -8.41 23.43
C GLY A 55 23.22 -7.81 22.47
N GLY A 56 23.37 -6.53 22.11
CA GLY A 56 22.55 -5.88 21.11
C GLY A 56 21.34 -5.17 21.72
N PHE A 57 21.04 -3.97 21.25
CA PHE A 57 19.80 -3.27 21.56
C PHE A 57 19.40 -2.33 20.42
N PHE A 58 18.13 -1.94 20.36
CA PHE A 58 17.65 -0.92 19.42
C PHE A 58 17.71 0.46 20.06
N GLY A 59 18.49 1.34 19.46
CA GLY A 59 18.61 2.76 19.78
C GLY A 59 17.91 3.62 18.73
N ILE A 60 17.91 4.93 18.95
CA ILE A 60 17.35 5.90 17.99
C ILE A 60 18.46 6.89 17.63
N LEU A 61 18.78 6.97 16.33
CA LEU A 61 19.70 7.95 15.79
C LEU A 61 18.88 9.07 15.16
N SER A 62 18.93 10.26 15.76
CA SER A 62 18.27 11.42 15.19
C SER A 62 18.93 11.90 13.90
N ASN A 63 18.17 12.64 13.10
CA ASN A 63 18.66 13.30 11.89
C ASN A 63 19.76 14.35 12.16
N THR A 64 19.89 14.85 13.40
CA THR A 64 20.98 15.74 13.85
C THR A 64 22.23 14.97 14.28
N GLY A 65 22.16 13.62 14.32
CA GLY A 65 23.24 12.73 14.72
C GLY A 65 23.32 12.46 16.22
N GLU A 66 22.34 12.94 17.01
CA GLU A 66 22.23 12.62 18.44
C GLU A 66 21.64 11.22 18.63
N GLN A 67 22.15 10.50 19.65
CA GLN A 67 21.81 9.11 19.95
C GLN A 67 20.94 9.02 21.20
N TYR A 68 19.87 8.23 21.14
CA TYR A 68 18.91 8.06 22.22
C TYR A 68 18.66 6.59 22.52
N GLU A 69 18.65 6.26 23.81
CA GLU A 69 18.42 4.90 24.32
C GLU A 69 16.98 4.80 24.83
N PRO A 70 16.04 4.27 24.03
CA PRO A 70 14.65 4.14 24.46
C PRO A 70 14.49 2.97 25.44
N ILE A 71 13.85 3.22 26.58
CA ILE A 71 13.58 2.15 27.57
C ILE A 71 12.32 1.32 27.24
N ASN A 72 11.52 1.78 26.28
CA ASN A 72 10.22 1.22 25.93
C ASN A 72 9.92 1.31 24.42
N LEU A 73 10.92 1.05 23.56
CA LEU A 73 10.70 0.98 22.11
C LEU A 73 9.77 -0.20 21.77
N PRO A 74 8.59 0.03 21.16
CA PRO A 74 7.65 -1.05 20.87
C PRO A 74 8.24 -2.07 19.90
N ILE A 75 7.83 -3.33 20.02
CA ILE A 75 8.40 -4.44 19.26
C ILE A 75 8.24 -4.26 17.74
N ASP A 76 7.11 -3.69 17.31
CA ASP A 76 6.82 -3.42 15.90
C ASP A 76 7.75 -2.36 15.28
N PHE A 77 8.43 -1.58 16.13
CA PHE A 77 9.38 -0.56 15.73
C PHE A 77 10.83 -1.02 15.89
N GLN A 78 11.09 -2.27 16.30
CA GLN A 78 12.44 -2.84 16.45
C GLN A 78 12.98 -3.35 15.11
N GLU A 79 12.94 -2.48 14.10
CA GLU A 79 13.52 -2.71 12.79
C GLU A 79 14.70 -1.73 12.59
N ASN A 80 15.85 -2.27 12.18
CA ASN A 80 17.02 -1.43 11.92
C ASN A 80 16.74 -0.53 10.72
N GLU A 81 17.09 0.75 10.83
CA GLU A 81 16.86 1.81 9.85
C GLU A 81 15.41 2.29 9.70
N LEU A 82 14.48 1.84 10.55
CA LEU A 82 13.09 2.28 10.51
C LEU A 82 12.97 3.80 10.78
N PRO A 83 12.54 4.61 9.80
CA PRO A 83 12.34 6.04 9.99
C PRO A 83 11.16 6.31 10.93
N ILE A 84 11.36 7.18 11.92
CA ILE A 84 10.40 7.41 13.00
C ILE A 84 10.36 8.87 13.46
N ARG A 85 9.18 9.26 13.98
CA ARG A 85 8.96 10.46 14.77
C ARG A 85 8.55 10.02 16.16
N ILE A 86 9.18 10.58 17.19
CA ILE A 86 8.83 10.28 18.57
C ILE A 86 8.64 11.55 19.40
N ILE A 87 7.75 11.46 20.38
CA ILE A 87 7.69 12.38 21.53
C ILE A 87 8.14 11.59 22.75
N ALA A 88 9.16 12.06 23.45
CA ALA A 88 9.77 11.30 24.54
C ALA A 88 10.18 12.18 25.73
N LYS A 89 10.17 11.59 26.93
CA LYS A 89 10.68 12.21 28.16
C LYS A 89 12.14 11.84 28.35
N ILE A 90 13.01 12.81 28.58
CA ILE A 90 14.40 12.56 28.95
C ILE A 90 14.45 12.03 30.39
N ARG A 91 15.05 10.85 30.58
CA ARG A 91 15.15 10.16 31.88
C ARG A 91 16.53 10.34 32.51
N THR A 92 16.82 11.57 32.95
CA THR A 92 18.10 11.91 33.63
C THR A 92 18.27 11.23 35.01
N ASP A 93 17.20 10.65 35.54
CA ASP A 93 17.16 9.89 36.79
C ASP A 93 17.67 8.45 36.64
N LEU A 94 17.79 7.96 35.41
CA LEU A 94 18.29 6.62 35.08
C LEU A 94 19.76 6.66 34.67
N ALA A 95 20.47 5.56 34.88
CA ALA A 95 21.84 5.37 34.45
C ALA A 95 21.89 4.34 33.32
N SER A 96 22.56 4.69 32.22
CA SER A 96 22.65 3.84 31.02
C SER A 96 23.64 2.71 31.27
N ILE A 97 23.25 1.50 30.86
CA ILE A 97 24.12 0.33 30.89
C ILE A 97 25.08 0.35 29.70
N TYR A 98 24.61 0.81 28.54
CA TYR A 98 25.35 0.81 27.28
C TYR A 98 26.25 2.04 27.08
N MET A 99 26.05 3.11 27.86
CA MET A 99 26.71 4.42 27.72
C MET A 99 26.69 4.96 26.28
N TRP A 100 25.61 4.67 25.54
CA TRP A 100 25.53 4.95 24.11
C TRP A 100 24.80 6.26 23.81
N GLY A 101 23.69 6.55 24.49
CA GLY A 101 22.86 7.72 24.20
C GLY A 101 22.17 8.31 25.42
N ILE A 102 21.36 9.33 25.18
CA ILE A 102 20.48 9.92 26.19
C ILE A 102 19.30 8.97 26.42
N ILE A 103 19.04 8.59 27.67
CA ILE A 103 17.92 7.70 27.99
C ILE A 103 16.61 8.45 27.83
N ILE A 104 15.68 7.86 27.09
CA ILE A 104 14.36 8.42 26.86
C ILE A 104 13.26 7.39 27.13
N GLU A 105 12.12 7.89 27.58
CA GLU A 105 10.86 7.15 27.69
C GLU A 105 9.91 7.69 26.62
N ILE A 106 9.64 6.86 25.61
CA ILE A 106 8.77 7.19 24.48
C ILE A 106 7.34 7.31 25.00
N SER A 107 6.73 8.47 24.75
CA SER A 107 5.32 8.74 25.03
C SER A 107 4.45 8.56 23.79
N GLU A 108 5.01 8.80 22.60
CA GLU A 108 4.38 8.59 21.29
C GLU A 108 5.46 8.23 20.27
N ILE A 109 5.17 7.27 19.40
CA ILE A 109 6.03 6.89 18.26
C ILE A 109 5.15 6.66 17.04
N ILE A 110 5.58 7.21 15.92
CA ILE A 110 4.94 7.06 14.62
C ILE A 110 6.04 6.67 13.63
N GLU A 111 5.76 5.67 12.81
CA GLU A 111 6.62 5.33 11.68
C GLU A 111 6.51 6.46 10.67
N LEU A 112 7.63 7.11 10.40
CA LEU A 112 7.69 8.07 9.32
C LEU A 112 7.87 7.30 8.04
N ASN A 113 6.76 6.92 7.42
CA ASN A 113 6.76 6.75 5.98
C ASN A 113 7.40 8.03 5.39
N LEU A 114 8.59 7.92 4.80
CA LEU A 114 9.31 9.06 4.22
C LEU A 114 8.61 9.48 2.91
N GLY A 115 7.39 9.98 3.08
CA GLY A 115 6.45 10.34 2.03
C GLY A 115 5.39 11.33 2.54
N GLU A 116 5.72 12.23 3.46
CA GLU A 116 4.86 13.39 3.74
C GLU A 116 5.61 14.72 3.60
N ASN A 117 5.81 15.09 2.34
CA ASN A 117 5.26 16.36 1.85
C ASN A 117 4.18 15.96 0.84
N SER A 118 3.01 15.54 1.31
CA SER A 118 1.87 15.27 0.43
C SER A 118 1.31 16.61 -0.04
N GLN A 119 2.03 17.23 -0.98
CA GLN A 119 1.46 18.29 -1.76
C GLN A 119 0.22 17.71 -2.47
N GLU A 120 -0.96 18.19 -2.11
CA GLU A 120 -2.23 17.66 -2.58
C GLU A 120 -2.45 18.03 -4.05
N PHE A 121 -3.03 17.10 -4.82
CA PHE A 121 -3.57 17.43 -6.13
C PHE A 121 -4.52 18.62 -6.00
N GLY A 122 -4.40 19.61 -6.87
CA GLY A 122 -5.21 20.82 -6.86
C GLY A 122 -4.55 22.03 -6.21
N ASP A 123 -3.57 21.89 -5.32
CA ASP A 123 -2.77 23.03 -4.84
C ASP A 123 -1.64 23.33 -5.83
N VAL A 124 -2.01 24.00 -6.91
CA VAL A 124 -1.11 24.28 -8.05
C VAL A 124 -0.14 25.43 -7.77
N ASN A 125 -0.20 26.07 -6.59
CA ASN A 125 0.73 27.14 -6.22
C ASN A 125 1.47 26.90 -4.90
N ASN A 126 1.26 25.73 -4.30
CA ASN A 126 1.94 25.22 -3.12
C ASN A 126 1.74 26.13 -1.91
N ASN A 127 0.56 26.76 -1.78
CA ASN A 127 0.25 27.64 -0.65
C ASN A 127 -0.39 26.90 0.54
N GLY A 128 -0.70 25.62 0.37
CA GLY A 128 -1.33 24.74 1.37
C GLY A 128 -2.85 24.83 1.40
N ASN A 129 -3.50 25.49 0.44
CA ASN A 129 -4.96 25.55 0.31
C ASN A 129 -5.37 25.28 -1.14
N ILE A 130 -6.41 24.48 -1.33
CA ILE A 130 -7.07 24.27 -2.62
C ILE A 130 -8.26 25.22 -2.72
N ASP A 131 -8.15 26.29 -3.52
CA ASP A 131 -9.19 27.30 -3.66
C ASP A 131 -9.37 27.87 -5.08
N ILE A 132 -10.19 28.92 -5.21
CA ILE A 132 -10.51 29.53 -6.50
C ILE A 132 -9.29 30.16 -7.20
N ILE A 133 -8.21 30.47 -6.46
CA ILE A 133 -6.96 30.96 -7.02
C ILE A 133 -6.29 29.85 -7.83
N ASP A 134 -6.32 28.61 -7.35
CA ASP A 134 -5.77 27.45 -8.07
C ASP A 134 -6.53 27.19 -9.36
N ALA A 135 -7.87 27.21 -9.29
CA ALA A 135 -8.73 27.12 -10.48
C ALA A 135 -8.42 28.23 -11.50
N LEU A 136 -8.20 29.46 -11.02
CA LEU A 136 -7.83 30.58 -11.88
C LEU A 136 -6.45 30.38 -12.51
N MET A 137 -5.49 29.79 -11.79
CA MET A 137 -4.15 29.51 -12.31
C MET A 137 -4.18 28.42 -13.38
N ILE A 138 -4.94 27.34 -13.18
CA ILE A 138 -5.18 26.33 -14.22
C ILE A 138 -5.79 26.97 -15.47
N ALA A 139 -6.85 27.77 -15.30
CA ALA A 139 -7.50 28.44 -16.43
C ALA A 139 -6.58 29.42 -17.16
N GLN A 140 -5.73 30.17 -16.42
CA GLN A 140 -4.72 31.04 -17.00
C GLN A 140 -3.66 30.26 -17.77
N ASN A 141 -3.18 29.14 -17.23
CA ASN A 141 -2.24 28.26 -17.91
C ASN A 141 -2.85 27.73 -19.23
N TYR A 142 -4.09 27.24 -19.19
CA TYR A 142 -4.79 26.71 -20.37
C TYR A 142 -4.89 27.72 -21.53
N VAL A 143 -5.08 29.01 -21.23
CA VAL A 143 -5.11 30.07 -22.26
C VAL A 143 -3.73 30.66 -22.60
N GLY A 144 -2.65 30.09 -22.05
CA GLY A 144 -1.27 30.49 -22.32
C GLY A 144 -0.82 31.77 -21.63
N LEU A 145 -1.38 32.10 -20.46
CA LEU A 145 -1.02 33.30 -19.69
C LEU A 145 0.11 33.07 -18.67
N ASP A 146 0.65 31.85 -18.54
CA ASP A 146 1.82 31.48 -17.72
C ASP A 146 1.78 32.05 -16.28
N PRO A 147 0.93 31.50 -15.41
CA PRO A 147 0.73 32.03 -14.06
C PRO A 147 1.99 31.89 -13.21
N LEU A 148 2.30 32.93 -12.42
CA LEU A 148 3.43 32.89 -11.49
C LEU A 148 3.20 31.83 -10.40
N ALA A 149 4.26 31.08 -10.08
CA ALA A 149 4.23 30.01 -9.08
C ALA A 149 3.27 28.85 -9.42
N PHE A 150 2.90 28.69 -10.69
CA PHE A 150 2.09 27.56 -11.12
C PHE A 150 2.92 26.29 -11.28
N ASP A 151 2.49 25.20 -10.64
CA ASP A 151 3.06 23.87 -10.77
C ASP A 151 2.11 22.94 -11.55
N PRO A 152 2.42 22.60 -12.81
CA PRO A 152 1.57 21.77 -13.64
C PRO A 152 1.44 20.32 -13.14
N ARG A 153 2.32 19.86 -12.24
CA ARG A 153 2.31 18.49 -11.74
C ARG A 153 1.07 18.16 -10.90
N PHE A 154 0.43 19.19 -10.34
CA PHE A 154 -0.74 19.05 -9.45
C PHE A 154 -2.04 19.49 -10.12
N ALA A 155 -2.00 19.80 -11.42
CA ALA A 155 -3.07 20.52 -12.11
C ALA A 155 -4.00 19.62 -12.94
N ASP A 156 -3.61 18.38 -13.24
CA ASP A 156 -4.42 17.38 -13.95
C ASP A 156 -5.17 16.55 -12.91
N LEU A 157 -6.42 16.92 -12.64
CA LEU A 157 -7.23 16.41 -11.51
C LEU A 157 -8.14 15.27 -11.91
N ASN A 158 -8.40 15.12 -13.20
CA ASN A 158 -9.09 13.95 -13.76
C ASN A 158 -8.13 12.90 -14.31
N LEU A 159 -6.82 13.17 -14.31
CA LEU A 159 -5.76 12.30 -14.81
C LEU A 159 -5.97 11.88 -16.27
N ASP A 160 -6.53 12.77 -17.09
CA ASP A 160 -6.71 12.52 -18.53
C ASP A 160 -5.46 12.82 -19.38
N GLY A 161 -4.40 13.32 -18.73
CA GLY A 161 -3.13 13.68 -19.33
C GLY A 161 -3.07 15.12 -19.84
N ASN A 162 -4.18 15.85 -19.84
CA ASN A 162 -4.27 17.25 -20.20
C ASN A 162 -4.46 18.13 -18.96
N ILE A 163 -4.03 19.38 -19.05
CA ILE A 163 -4.33 20.40 -18.03
C ILE A 163 -5.23 21.42 -18.71
N ASP A 164 -6.53 21.38 -18.43
CA ASP A 164 -7.52 22.21 -19.09
C ASP A 164 -8.60 22.80 -18.16
N ILE A 165 -9.68 23.32 -18.75
CA ILE A 165 -10.73 23.98 -17.99
C ILE A 165 -11.59 23.00 -17.18
N LEU A 166 -11.56 21.71 -17.49
CA LEU A 166 -12.24 20.66 -16.75
C LEU A 166 -11.55 20.45 -15.39
N ASP A 167 -10.22 20.52 -15.33
CA ASP A 167 -9.48 20.50 -14.06
C ASP A 167 -9.80 21.72 -13.20
N ALA A 168 -9.81 22.92 -13.81
CA ALA A 168 -10.21 24.12 -13.10
C ALA A 168 -11.65 24.01 -12.55
N LEU A 169 -12.55 23.35 -13.30
CA LEU A 169 -13.92 23.11 -12.86
C LEU A 169 -13.97 22.13 -11.68
N LEU A 170 -13.10 21.12 -11.64
CA LEU A 170 -12.99 20.21 -10.49
C LEU A 170 -12.61 20.96 -9.21
N ILE A 171 -11.62 21.85 -9.25
CA ILE A 171 -11.28 22.71 -8.10
C ILE A 171 -12.49 23.52 -7.64
N VAL A 172 -13.23 24.13 -8.58
CA VAL A 172 -14.43 24.91 -8.23
C VAL A 172 -15.48 24.04 -7.55
N GLN A 173 -15.72 22.83 -8.06
CA GLN A 173 -16.70 21.90 -7.48
C GLN A 173 -16.28 21.45 -6.09
N TYR A 174 -14.99 21.16 -5.88
CA TYR A 174 -14.43 20.79 -4.59
C TYR A 174 -14.55 21.95 -3.58
N TYR A 175 -14.11 23.15 -3.96
CA TYR A 175 -14.14 24.35 -3.12
C TYR A 175 -15.56 24.72 -2.63
N VAL A 176 -16.59 24.49 -3.47
CA VAL A 176 -18.00 24.75 -3.08
C VAL A 176 -18.69 23.54 -2.43
N GLY A 177 -17.98 22.42 -2.26
CA GLY A 177 -18.49 21.21 -1.61
C GLY A 177 -19.48 20.39 -2.45
N ILE A 178 -19.43 20.49 -3.78
CA ILE A 178 -20.21 19.61 -4.68
C ILE A 178 -19.60 18.21 -4.74
N ILE A 179 -18.26 18.13 -4.80
CA ILE A 179 -17.51 16.87 -4.71
C ILE A 179 -16.68 16.88 -3.42
N PRO A 180 -16.57 15.75 -2.72
CA PRO A 180 -15.79 15.66 -1.49
C PRO A 180 -14.29 15.41 -1.74
N ARG A 181 -13.93 14.97 -2.95
CA ARG A 181 -12.59 14.54 -3.34
C ARG A 181 -12.43 14.59 -4.87
N PHE A 182 -11.22 14.64 -5.38
CA PHE A 182 -10.92 14.61 -6.82
C PHE A 182 -10.89 13.16 -7.35
N PRO A 183 -11.10 12.96 -8.66
CA PRO A 183 -10.83 11.66 -9.29
C PRO A 183 -9.39 11.17 -9.07
N SER A 184 -8.43 12.09 -8.98
CA SER A 184 -7.03 11.83 -8.67
C SER A 184 -6.75 11.37 -7.22
N ASP A 185 -7.74 11.17 -6.37
CA ASP A 185 -7.50 10.80 -4.97
C ASP A 185 -7.47 9.27 -4.74
N ASN A 186 -7.85 8.46 -5.73
CA ASN A 186 -7.83 6.99 -5.66
C ASN A 186 -6.73 6.38 -6.55
N ILE A 187 -5.52 6.93 -6.49
CA ILE A 187 -4.39 6.48 -7.31
C ILE A 187 -3.63 5.35 -6.57
N PRO A 188 -3.16 4.30 -7.26
CA PRO A 188 -2.32 3.27 -6.64
C PRO A 188 -1.06 3.84 -5.98
N LEU A 189 -0.67 3.29 -4.83
CA LEU A 189 0.57 3.62 -4.13
C LEU A 189 1.76 2.92 -4.80
N ILE A 190 2.46 3.64 -5.67
CA ILE A 190 3.57 3.10 -6.47
C ILE A 190 4.95 3.64 -6.06
N GLU A 191 5.02 4.58 -5.11
CA GLU A 191 6.27 5.19 -4.64
C GLU A 191 7.07 4.26 -3.73
N GLY A 192 8.40 4.28 -3.86
CA GLY A 192 9.32 3.43 -3.11
C GLY A 192 10.05 2.43 -4.00
N SER A 193 10.67 1.42 -3.38
CA SER A 193 11.51 0.43 -4.07
C SER A 193 10.70 -0.60 -4.86
N TRP A 194 11.27 -1.04 -5.98
CA TRP A 194 10.76 -2.04 -6.91
C TRP A 194 11.90 -2.88 -7.47
N PHE A 195 11.61 -4.15 -7.75
CA PHE A 195 12.51 -5.03 -8.47
C PHE A 195 12.11 -5.11 -9.93
N LEU A 196 12.98 -4.62 -10.82
CA LEU A 196 12.78 -4.61 -12.26
C LEU A 196 13.49 -5.81 -12.89
N ARG A 197 12.73 -6.68 -13.57
CA ARG A 197 13.25 -7.86 -14.27
C ARG A 197 13.01 -7.79 -15.76
N HIS A 198 13.98 -8.30 -16.52
CA HIS A 198 13.94 -8.41 -17.97
C HIS A 198 13.87 -9.88 -18.38
N PHE A 199 13.08 -10.18 -19.39
CA PHE A 199 12.85 -11.55 -19.84
C PHE A 199 13.21 -11.74 -21.32
N ASP A 200 13.71 -12.91 -21.69
CA ASP A 200 13.73 -13.33 -23.09
C ASP A 200 12.34 -13.83 -23.55
N TRP A 201 12.21 -14.26 -24.81
CA TRP A 201 10.93 -14.76 -25.35
C TRP A 201 10.47 -16.11 -24.75
N GLN A 202 11.26 -16.72 -23.88
CA GLN A 202 10.98 -17.99 -23.18
C GLN A 202 10.77 -17.74 -21.68
N ASP A 203 10.60 -16.48 -21.27
CA ASP A 203 10.43 -16.04 -19.89
C ASP A 203 11.63 -16.35 -18.97
N ASN A 204 12.83 -16.54 -19.53
CA ASN A 204 14.05 -16.60 -18.72
C ASN A 204 14.50 -15.19 -18.35
N VAL A 205 14.93 -15.01 -17.11
CA VAL A 205 15.50 -13.74 -16.63
C VAL A 205 16.82 -13.44 -17.35
N MET A 206 16.91 -12.28 -17.99
CA MET A 206 18.08 -11.80 -18.73
C MET A 206 18.85 -10.70 -17.99
N GLY A 207 18.21 -10.04 -17.03
CA GLY A 207 18.80 -8.99 -16.22
C GLY A 207 17.82 -8.50 -15.18
N GLU A 208 18.36 -7.95 -14.10
CA GLU A 208 17.60 -7.55 -12.92
C GLU A 208 18.25 -6.31 -12.29
N GLU A 209 17.42 -5.40 -11.79
CA GLU A 209 17.88 -4.23 -11.04
C GLU A 209 16.84 -3.76 -10.02
N PHE A 210 17.31 -3.18 -8.92
CA PHE A 210 16.45 -2.47 -7.98
C PHE A 210 16.30 -1.01 -8.41
N VAL A 211 15.06 -0.52 -8.40
CA VAL A 211 14.72 0.84 -8.78
C VAL A 211 13.78 1.46 -7.74
N THR A 212 13.95 2.75 -7.47
CA THR A 212 13.02 3.52 -6.67
C THR A 212 12.12 4.34 -7.58
N ILE A 213 10.82 4.38 -7.28
CA ILE A 213 9.85 5.27 -7.92
C ILE A 213 9.57 6.44 -6.99
N GLU A 214 9.77 7.66 -7.50
CA GLU A 214 9.38 8.90 -6.84
C GLU A 214 8.19 9.52 -7.58
N ARG A 215 7.21 10.03 -6.83
CA ARG A 215 6.06 10.76 -7.37
C ARG A 215 6.01 12.19 -6.83
N ILE A 216 5.73 13.14 -7.71
CA ILE A 216 5.40 14.53 -7.34
C ILE A 216 4.20 14.95 -8.18
N GLY A 217 3.01 15.04 -7.55
CA GLY A 217 1.75 15.18 -8.28
C GLY A 217 1.55 14.01 -9.23
N ASN A 218 1.24 14.26 -10.50
CA ASN A 218 1.19 13.21 -11.52
C ASN A 218 2.54 12.89 -12.17
N GLN A 219 3.63 13.59 -11.84
CA GLN A 219 4.94 13.27 -12.41
C GLN A 219 5.55 12.09 -11.67
N ILE A 220 5.99 11.10 -12.45
CA ILE A 220 6.69 9.90 -11.96
C ILE A 220 8.12 9.94 -12.43
N LYS A 221 9.04 9.62 -11.53
CA LYS A 221 10.46 9.42 -11.84
C LYS A 221 10.86 8.01 -11.39
N ILE A 222 11.56 7.29 -12.25
CA ILE A 222 12.15 5.98 -11.95
C ILE A 222 13.67 6.14 -11.85
N ILE A 223 14.26 5.67 -10.75
CA ILE A 223 15.67 5.86 -10.41
C ILE A 223 16.30 4.50 -10.12
N SER A 224 17.46 4.22 -10.70
CA SER A 224 18.27 3.04 -10.35
C SER A 224 18.84 3.19 -8.94
N GLU A 225 18.67 2.19 -8.07
CA GLU A 225 19.21 2.20 -6.71
C GLU A 225 20.72 1.92 -6.65
N ILE A 226 21.29 1.40 -7.74
CA ILE A 226 22.71 1.03 -7.80
C ILE A 226 23.60 2.27 -7.96
N ASP A 227 23.17 3.22 -8.79
CA ASP A 227 23.98 4.36 -9.22
C ASP A 227 23.24 5.71 -9.19
N ASN A 228 21.98 5.73 -8.72
CA ASN A 228 21.09 6.89 -8.72
C ASN A 228 20.85 7.49 -10.12
N GLU A 229 21.00 6.70 -11.18
CA GLU A 229 20.64 7.11 -12.54
C GLU A 229 19.12 7.29 -12.68
N ILE A 230 18.67 8.41 -13.24
CA ILE A 230 17.27 8.59 -13.61
C ILE A 230 17.01 7.78 -14.88
N LEU A 231 16.25 6.72 -14.75
CA LEU A 231 15.92 5.82 -15.86
C LEU A 231 14.84 6.40 -16.77
N GLY A 232 13.91 7.18 -16.21
CA GLY A 232 12.85 7.82 -17.00
C GLY A 232 12.02 8.79 -16.16
N ILE A 233 11.36 9.72 -16.84
CA ILE A 233 10.39 10.64 -16.22
C ILE A 233 9.11 10.62 -17.05
N GLY A 234 8.00 10.24 -16.43
CA GLY A 234 6.70 10.11 -17.09
C GLY A 234 5.59 10.77 -16.29
N LYS A 235 4.35 10.59 -16.74
CA LYS A 235 3.14 11.06 -16.07
C LYS A 235 2.19 9.91 -15.78
N LEU A 236 1.68 9.88 -14.56
CA LEU A 236 0.61 8.99 -14.15
C LEU A 236 -0.72 9.52 -14.67
N ILE A 237 -1.43 8.68 -15.44
CA ILE A 237 -2.72 9.02 -16.03
C ILE A 237 -3.67 7.82 -15.98
N ILE A 238 -4.96 8.08 -16.13
CA ILE A 238 -5.95 7.04 -16.43
C ILE A 238 -5.71 6.54 -17.85
N ASN A 239 -5.70 5.23 -18.02
CA ASN A 239 -5.48 4.57 -19.29
C ASN A 239 -6.59 4.92 -20.28
N SER A 240 -6.21 5.65 -21.33
CA SER A 240 -7.07 6.04 -22.45
C SER A 240 -6.51 5.58 -23.80
N LEU A 241 -5.58 4.60 -23.78
CA LEU A 241 -5.00 4.05 -24.99
C LEU A 241 -6.07 3.36 -25.86
N ASN A 242 -5.74 3.10 -27.13
CA ASN A 242 -6.61 2.33 -28.02
C ASN A 242 -6.35 0.82 -27.84
N PRO A 243 -7.31 -0.04 -28.23
CA PRO A 243 -7.09 -1.49 -28.30
C PRO A 243 -5.82 -1.86 -29.08
N PRO A 244 -5.04 -2.87 -28.62
CA PRO A 244 -5.36 -3.82 -27.55
C PRO A 244 -4.82 -3.42 -26.15
N TYR A 245 -4.52 -2.14 -25.92
CA TYR A 245 -3.89 -1.67 -24.67
C TYR A 245 -4.86 -1.02 -23.68
N ASN A 246 -6.09 -0.74 -24.12
CA ASN A 246 -7.08 0.04 -23.39
C ASN A 246 -7.70 -0.69 -22.18
N ASP A 247 -7.54 -2.01 -22.13
CA ASP A 247 -8.11 -2.92 -21.13
C ASP A 247 -7.04 -3.62 -20.28
N ARG A 248 -5.77 -3.30 -20.48
CA ARG A 248 -4.66 -3.90 -19.70
C ARG A 248 -4.65 -3.46 -18.24
N SER A 249 -4.75 -2.16 -18.00
CA SER A 249 -4.75 -1.57 -16.66
C SER A 249 -5.59 -0.30 -16.62
N GLU A 250 -6.08 0.08 -15.44
CA GLU A 250 -6.80 1.35 -15.24
C GLU A 250 -5.85 2.56 -15.29
N TYR A 251 -4.64 2.42 -14.74
CA TYR A 251 -3.63 3.48 -14.71
C TYR A 251 -2.39 3.10 -15.52
N ILE A 252 -1.73 4.10 -16.09
CA ILE A 252 -0.44 3.96 -16.78
C ILE A 252 0.52 5.09 -16.41
N ILE A 253 1.81 4.82 -16.49
CA ILE A 253 2.84 5.86 -16.57
C ILE A 253 3.13 6.11 -18.04
N GLN A 254 2.74 7.27 -18.56
CA GLN A 254 2.88 7.66 -19.95
C GLN A 254 4.04 8.65 -20.18
N GLY A 255 4.69 8.54 -21.33
CA GLY A 255 5.79 9.41 -21.78
C GLY A 255 7.09 9.22 -21.01
N ILE A 256 7.32 8.04 -20.43
CA ILE A 256 8.46 7.75 -19.55
C ILE A 256 9.81 7.73 -20.29
N ASP A 257 9.81 7.31 -21.57
CA ASP A 257 10.99 7.01 -22.40
C ASP A 257 12.10 6.28 -21.62
N LEU A 258 11.73 5.12 -21.07
CA LEU A 258 12.59 4.39 -20.13
C LEU A 258 13.94 4.05 -20.78
N ARG A 259 15.01 4.56 -20.19
CA ARG A 259 16.41 4.48 -20.65
C ARG A 259 16.64 5.02 -22.08
N GLY A 260 15.73 5.84 -22.61
CA GLY A 260 15.82 6.34 -23.98
C GLY A 260 15.52 5.29 -25.05
N LEU A 261 14.83 4.20 -24.69
CA LEU A 261 14.53 3.07 -25.57
C LEU A 261 13.20 3.21 -26.31
N GLY A 262 12.49 4.33 -26.15
CA GLY A 262 11.18 4.56 -26.76
C GLY A 262 10.05 3.76 -26.09
N ILE A 263 10.25 3.32 -24.84
CA ILE A 263 9.18 2.77 -24.02
C ILE A 263 8.37 3.96 -23.51
N ASP A 264 7.19 4.17 -24.09
CA ASP A 264 6.35 5.31 -23.75
C ASP A 264 5.39 5.01 -22.61
N ASN A 265 4.94 3.76 -22.46
CA ASN A 265 3.94 3.41 -21.45
C ASN A 265 4.41 2.28 -20.53
N ILE A 266 4.06 2.40 -19.25
CA ILE A 266 4.13 1.32 -18.25
C ILE A 266 2.72 1.11 -17.70
N PHE A 267 2.22 -0.11 -17.79
CA PHE A 267 0.92 -0.53 -17.28
C PHE A 267 1.01 -0.81 -15.78
N ILE A 268 0.13 -0.21 -14.99
CA ILE A 268 0.06 -0.39 -13.54
C ILE A 268 -1.11 -1.33 -13.22
N TYR A 269 -0.83 -2.60 -12.97
CA TYR A 269 -1.88 -3.56 -12.65
C TYR A 269 -2.34 -3.41 -11.19
N ASP A 270 -1.39 -3.24 -10.28
CA ASP A 270 -1.63 -3.02 -8.85
C ASP A 270 -0.37 -2.45 -8.16
N GLU A 271 -0.42 -2.27 -6.84
CA GLU A 271 0.66 -1.68 -6.02
C GLU A 271 1.91 -2.57 -5.87
N SER A 272 1.89 -3.77 -6.45
CA SER A 272 2.98 -4.74 -6.44
C SER A 272 3.42 -5.21 -7.83
N ASN A 273 2.69 -4.86 -8.90
CA ASN A 273 2.96 -5.34 -10.25
C ASN A 273 2.71 -4.27 -11.32
N MET A 274 3.74 -4.04 -12.14
CA MET A 274 3.67 -3.19 -13.35
C MET A 274 4.47 -3.81 -14.50
N GLU A 275 4.15 -3.44 -15.73
CA GLU A 275 4.80 -3.98 -16.93
C GLU A 275 5.02 -2.90 -17.98
N THR A 276 6.18 -2.92 -18.64
CA THR A 276 6.45 -2.01 -19.77
C THR A 276 5.59 -2.35 -20.99
N GLU A 277 5.33 -1.38 -21.88
CA GLU A 277 4.66 -1.66 -23.16
C GLU A 277 5.54 -2.46 -24.13
N LEU A 278 6.85 -2.19 -24.11
CA LEU A 278 7.85 -2.78 -24.98
C LEU A 278 9.01 -3.37 -24.16
N PRO A 279 9.72 -4.37 -24.69
CA PRO A 279 10.91 -4.91 -24.05
C PRO A 279 12.07 -3.90 -24.02
N LEU A 280 12.91 -3.99 -22.99
CA LEU A 280 14.14 -3.19 -22.86
C LEU A 280 15.30 -3.67 -23.77
N ALA A 281 15.13 -4.83 -24.42
CA ALA A 281 16.11 -5.40 -25.35
C ALA A 281 15.42 -5.99 -26.60
N GLU A 282 16.15 -6.07 -27.72
CA GLU A 282 15.66 -6.74 -28.93
C GLU A 282 15.47 -8.25 -28.66
N SER A 283 14.35 -8.81 -29.13
CA SER A 283 13.99 -10.24 -28.96
C SER A 283 13.70 -10.67 -27.50
N SER A 284 13.23 -9.73 -26.68
CA SER A 284 12.82 -9.94 -25.29
C SER A 284 11.33 -9.73 -25.08
N ASN A 285 10.81 -10.20 -23.94
CA ASN A 285 9.47 -9.89 -23.45
C ASN A 285 9.49 -8.55 -22.69
N PRO A 286 8.32 -7.87 -22.53
CA PRO A 286 8.22 -6.70 -21.68
C PRO A 286 8.82 -6.90 -20.29
N SER A 287 9.36 -5.83 -19.72
CA SER A 287 9.98 -5.87 -18.40
C SER A 287 8.93 -5.68 -17.31
N VAL A 288 9.11 -6.39 -16.21
CA VAL A 288 8.15 -6.41 -15.11
C VAL A 288 8.78 -5.74 -13.90
N PHE A 289 8.06 -4.80 -13.32
CA PHE A 289 8.33 -4.25 -12.00
C PHE A 289 7.52 -5.06 -11.00
N SER A 290 8.19 -5.61 -10.00
CA SER A 290 7.55 -6.35 -8.92
C SER A 290 8.02 -5.85 -7.56
N ARG A 291 7.10 -5.75 -6.59
CA ARG A 291 7.47 -5.64 -5.17
C ARG A 291 7.43 -6.99 -4.50
N VAL A 292 8.26 -7.14 -3.47
CA VAL A 292 8.09 -8.24 -2.55
C VAL A 292 6.79 -8.02 -1.81
N VAL A 293 5.86 -8.95 -1.99
CA VAL A 293 4.63 -9.03 -1.19
C VAL A 293 4.84 -10.08 -0.12
N ARG A 294 4.23 -9.90 1.04
CA ARG A 294 4.00 -10.97 2.01
C ARG A 294 2.54 -11.36 1.95
N ILE A 295 2.29 -12.65 1.73
CA ILE A 295 0.94 -13.20 1.63
C ILE A 295 0.84 -14.33 2.64
N LEU A 296 -0.09 -14.17 3.58
CA LEU A 296 -0.50 -15.25 4.45
C LEU A 296 -1.60 -16.06 3.77
N GLY A 297 -1.44 -17.39 3.71
CA GLY A 297 -2.46 -18.25 3.13
C GLY A 297 -2.27 -19.72 3.46
N GLN A 298 -3.17 -20.54 2.95
CA GLN A 298 -3.13 -21.98 3.12
C GLN A 298 -2.35 -22.63 1.97
N TYR A 299 -1.28 -23.33 2.31
CA TYR A 299 -0.48 -24.11 1.36
C TYR A 299 -1.27 -25.33 0.89
N GLN A 300 -1.57 -25.44 -0.41
CA GLN A 300 -2.49 -26.45 -0.93
C GLN A 300 -2.08 -26.93 -2.32
N LEU A 301 -2.61 -28.07 -2.77
CA LEU A 301 -2.61 -28.42 -4.20
C LEU A 301 -3.84 -27.82 -4.87
N ILE A 302 -3.62 -27.00 -5.90
CA ILE A 302 -4.68 -26.37 -6.70
C ILE A 302 -4.62 -26.85 -8.16
N PRO A 303 -5.75 -26.88 -8.90
CA PRO A 303 -5.74 -27.26 -10.31
C PRO A 303 -5.00 -26.22 -11.14
N ASN A 304 -4.28 -26.68 -12.17
CA ASN A 304 -3.60 -25.76 -13.07
C ASN A 304 -4.55 -25.04 -14.04
N PRO A 305 -4.26 -23.78 -14.41
CA PRO A 305 -4.99 -23.10 -15.47
C PRO A 305 -4.69 -23.74 -16.84
N PRO A 306 -5.61 -23.65 -17.80
CA PRO A 306 -5.44 -24.22 -19.13
C PRO A 306 -4.46 -23.38 -19.96
N THR A 307 -3.19 -23.79 -20.01
CA THR A 307 -2.12 -23.08 -20.74
C THR A 307 -1.83 -23.65 -22.14
N SER A 308 -2.55 -24.69 -22.56
CA SER A 308 -2.38 -25.32 -23.88
C SER A 308 -3.69 -25.84 -24.46
N ASN A 309 -3.76 -26.01 -25.78
CA ASN A 309 -4.94 -26.57 -26.46
C ASN A 309 -4.59 -27.90 -27.16
N PRO A 310 -5.17 -29.05 -26.73
CA PRO A 310 -6.15 -29.19 -25.64
C PRO A 310 -5.54 -28.97 -24.26
N ALA A 311 -6.34 -28.49 -23.31
CA ALA A 311 -5.90 -28.29 -21.94
C ALA A 311 -5.43 -29.62 -21.33
N ILE A 312 -4.28 -29.58 -20.67
CA ILE A 312 -3.71 -30.72 -19.96
C ILE A 312 -3.96 -30.48 -18.46
N PRO A 313 -4.90 -31.20 -17.84
CA PRO A 313 -5.17 -31.06 -16.41
C PRO A 313 -4.03 -31.63 -15.56
N GLY A 314 -3.76 -30.99 -14.44
CA GLY A 314 -2.80 -31.38 -13.43
C GLY A 314 -2.99 -30.56 -12.15
N MET A 315 -2.21 -30.88 -11.13
CA MET A 315 -2.21 -30.17 -9.85
C MET A 315 -0.86 -29.50 -9.65
N VAL A 316 -0.87 -28.30 -9.07
CA VAL A 316 0.32 -27.53 -8.72
C VAL A 316 0.25 -27.13 -7.25
N TYR A 317 1.40 -26.92 -6.62
CA TYR A 317 1.46 -26.29 -5.31
C TYR A 317 1.03 -24.84 -5.44
N GLY A 318 0.13 -24.44 -4.56
CA GLY A 318 -0.47 -23.12 -4.53
C GLY A 318 -0.66 -22.60 -3.11
N LEU A 319 -0.98 -21.32 -3.03
CA LEU A 319 -1.36 -20.61 -1.82
C LEU A 319 -2.78 -20.10 -1.98
N ILE A 320 -3.66 -20.55 -1.10
CA ILE A 320 -5.05 -20.11 -1.01
C ILE A 320 -5.10 -18.93 -0.02
N ALA A 321 -5.30 -17.70 -0.51
CA ALA A 321 -5.27 -16.47 0.28
C ALA A 321 -6.38 -15.47 -0.13
N ASP A 322 -6.06 -14.22 -0.47
CA ASP A 322 -7.00 -13.26 -1.09
C ASP A 322 -7.32 -13.64 -2.55
N LYS A 323 -6.38 -14.32 -3.20
CA LYS A 323 -6.49 -15.02 -4.48
C LYS A 323 -5.89 -16.42 -4.35
N ASP A 324 -6.09 -17.23 -5.39
CA ASP A 324 -5.39 -18.50 -5.54
C ASP A 324 -4.10 -18.25 -6.32
N TYR A 325 -2.98 -18.41 -5.64
CA TYR A 325 -1.65 -18.23 -6.23
C TYR A 325 -1.03 -19.57 -6.57
N ILE A 326 -0.52 -19.71 -7.78
CA ILE A 326 0.36 -20.82 -8.16
C ILE A 326 1.77 -20.47 -7.68
N LEU A 327 2.40 -21.37 -6.92
CA LEU A 327 3.76 -21.14 -6.45
C LEU A 327 4.75 -21.48 -7.56
N THR A 328 5.70 -20.57 -7.76
CA THR A 328 6.74 -20.73 -8.78
C THR A 328 8.13 -20.53 -8.21
N ASN A 329 9.12 -21.13 -8.88
CA ASN A 329 10.53 -20.83 -8.73
C ASN A 329 11.19 -20.83 -10.10
N ASP A 330 11.97 -19.79 -10.37
CA ASP A 330 12.51 -19.47 -11.69
C ASP A 330 11.42 -19.51 -12.78
N ASN A 331 10.25 -18.91 -12.50
CA ASN A 331 9.07 -18.91 -13.37
C ASN A 331 8.54 -20.31 -13.74
N SER A 332 8.97 -21.35 -13.05
CA SER A 332 8.50 -22.72 -13.24
C SER A 332 7.53 -23.08 -12.13
N TRP A 333 6.37 -23.61 -12.50
CA TRP A 333 5.40 -24.09 -11.53
C TRP A 333 5.95 -25.27 -10.75
N TYR A 334 5.66 -25.30 -9.46
CA TYR A 334 5.84 -26.49 -8.65
C TYR A 334 4.68 -27.46 -8.92
N TRP A 335 4.90 -28.46 -9.78
CA TRP A 335 3.87 -29.48 -10.01
C TRP A 335 3.74 -30.39 -8.81
N SER A 336 2.58 -31.02 -8.62
CA SER A 336 2.36 -31.98 -7.53
C SER A 336 3.31 -33.19 -7.55
N GLU A 337 3.98 -33.43 -8.69
CA GLU A 337 5.00 -34.47 -8.85
C GLU A 337 6.39 -34.01 -8.37
N ASP A 338 6.61 -32.70 -8.29
CA ASP A 338 7.81 -32.09 -7.75
C ASP A 338 7.68 -32.05 -6.22
N LEU A 339 8.75 -32.29 -5.48
CA LEU A 339 8.76 -32.00 -4.04
C LEU A 339 9.52 -30.69 -3.86
N PRO A 340 8.82 -29.56 -3.64
CA PRO A 340 9.49 -28.27 -3.47
C PRO A 340 10.44 -28.35 -2.28
N ASN A 341 11.70 -28.03 -2.53
CA ASN A 341 12.68 -27.90 -1.46
C ASN A 341 12.77 -26.43 -1.06
N TRP A 342 11.90 -26.06 -0.15
CA TRP A 342 11.97 -24.80 0.57
C TRP A 342 13.12 -24.89 1.56
N ASP A 343 14.23 -24.18 1.30
CA ASP A 343 15.54 -24.39 1.93
C ASP A 343 15.53 -24.76 3.43
N HIS A 344 14.65 -24.14 4.22
CA HIS A 344 14.65 -24.24 5.70
C HIS A 344 13.32 -24.68 6.33
N TYR A 345 12.26 -24.83 5.55
CA TYR A 345 10.93 -25.14 6.08
C TYR A 345 10.03 -25.73 4.99
N THR A 346 9.61 -26.98 5.14
CA THR A 346 8.71 -27.64 4.19
C THR A 346 7.29 -27.68 4.78
N PRO A 347 6.33 -26.90 4.26
CA PRO A 347 4.97 -26.92 4.77
C PRO A 347 4.24 -28.21 4.41
N GLU A 348 3.32 -28.62 5.27
CA GLU A 348 2.35 -29.68 4.97
C GLU A 348 1.17 -29.12 4.15
N ILE A 349 0.54 -29.96 3.33
CA ILE A 349 -0.70 -29.58 2.64
C ILE A 349 -1.77 -29.25 3.68
N GLY A 350 -2.37 -28.09 3.53
CA GLY A 350 -3.34 -27.51 4.46
C GLY A 350 -2.71 -26.62 5.54
N GLU A 351 -1.38 -26.57 5.65
CA GLU A 351 -0.69 -25.70 6.59
C GLU A 351 -0.81 -24.24 6.19
N MET A 352 -0.88 -23.36 7.19
CA MET A 352 -0.88 -21.92 6.99
C MET A 352 0.55 -21.42 6.96
N VAL A 353 0.86 -20.62 5.96
CA VAL A 353 2.23 -20.19 5.65
C VAL A 353 2.25 -18.70 5.35
N ASP A 354 3.31 -18.04 5.81
CA ASP A 354 3.65 -16.68 5.40
C ASP A 354 4.69 -16.76 4.28
N ILE A 355 4.27 -16.42 3.07
CA ILE A 355 5.13 -16.44 1.89
C ILE A 355 5.49 -15.01 1.52
N SER A 356 6.79 -14.72 1.45
CA SER A 356 7.29 -13.52 0.77
C SER A 356 7.66 -13.87 -0.67
N GLY A 357 7.23 -13.09 -1.65
CA GLY A 357 7.53 -13.37 -3.05
C GLY A 357 7.17 -12.23 -4.00
N TYR A 358 7.37 -12.48 -5.30
CA TYR A 358 6.93 -11.56 -6.35
C TYR A 358 5.63 -12.05 -6.97
N ARG A 359 4.56 -11.28 -6.81
CA ARG A 359 3.27 -11.56 -7.45
C ARG A 359 3.32 -11.23 -8.94
N SER A 360 2.74 -12.09 -9.77
CA SER A 360 2.46 -11.78 -11.17
C SER A 360 1.07 -12.26 -11.60
N ILE A 361 0.52 -11.57 -12.59
CA ILE A 361 -0.77 -11.89 -13.20
C ILE A 361 -0.51 -12.40 -14.60
N LYS A 362 -1.10 -13.54 -14.94
CA LYS A 362 -0.98 -14.21 -16.24
C LYS A 362 -2.38 -14.46 -16.81
N MET A 363 -2.45 -14.74 -18.11
CA MET A 363 -3.70 -15.08 -18.80
C MET A 363 -3.62 -16.52 -19.31
N ASP A 364 -4.67 -17.29 -19.10
CA ASP A 364 -4.79 -18.62 -19.69
C ASP A 364 -5.18 -18.55 -21.19
N ILE A 365 -5.32 -19.70 -21.86
CA ILE A 365 -5.71 -19.73 -23.29
C ILE A 365 -7.14 -19.26 -23.57
N ASN A 366 -8.00 -19.20 -22.55
CA ASN A 366 -9.37 -18.71 -22.65
C ASN A 366 -9.45 -17.20 -22.40
N GLY A 367 -8.37 -16.59 -21.92
CA GLY A 367 -8.31 -15.18 -21.52
C GLY A 367 -8.72 -14.94 -20.08
N ASP A 368 -8.81 -15.99 -19.26
CA ASP A 368 -9.10 -15.87 -17.83
C ASP A 368 -7.77 -15.60 -17.08
N PRO A 369 -7.73 -14.60 -16.18
CA PRO A 369 -6.52 -14.30 -15.43
C PRO A 369 -6.26 -15.33 -14.33
N TYR A 370 -4.99 -15.62 -14.08
CA TYR A 370 -4.54 -16.41 -12.94
C TYR A 370 -3.29 -15.77 -12.31
N TYR A 371 -3.03 -16.10 -11.05
CA TYR A 371 -1.98 -15.45 -10.25
C TYR A 371 -0.84 -16.43 -9.98
N GLU A 372 0.39 -15.96 -10.16
CA GLU A 372 1.61 -16.67 -9.79
C GLU A 372 2.32 -15.91 -8.68
N LEU A 373 2.94 -16.65 -7.76
CA LEU A 373 3.77 -16.11 -6.69
C LEU A 373 5.15 -16.78 -6.77
N GLU A 374 6.12 -16.01 -7.25
CA GLU A 374 7.52 -16.41 -7.30
C GLU A 374 8.08 -16.34 -5.88
N VAL A 375 8.31 -17.51 -5.29
CA VAL A 375 8.59 -17.64 -3.85
C VAL A 375 10.03 -17.24 -3.54
N LEU A 376 10.21 -16.24 -2.67
CA LEU A 376 11.51 -15.88 -2.12
C LEU A 376 11.77 -16.54 -0.76
N SER A 377 10.74 -16.55 0.09
CA SER A 377 10.79 -17.25 1.36
C SER A 377 9.42 -17.75 1.73
N ILE A 378 9.40 -18.89 2.42
CA ILE A 378 8.21 -19.47 3.00
C ILE A 378 8.54 -19.79 4.45
N ASN A 379 7.69 -19.31 5.34
CA ASN A 379 7.81 -19.55 6.77
C ASN A 379 6.52 -20.17 7.27
N SER A 380 6.62 -20.87 8.40
CA SER A 380 5.42 -21.27 9.13
C SER A 380 4.63 -20.01 9.46
N GLY A 381 3.34 -20.04 9.12
CA GLY A 381 2.43 -18.99 9.48
C GLY A 381 2.29 -18.87 10.99
N PRO A 382 1.73 -17.76 11.49
CA PRO A 382 1.38 -17.61 12.89
C PRO A 382 0.45 -18.76 13.34
N ASN A 383 0.48 -19.09 14.63
CA ASN A 383 -0.45 -20.06 15.19
C ASN A 383 -1.89 -19.61 14.92
N ILE A 384 -2.67 -20.50 14.32
CA ILE A 384 -4.05 -20.22 13.96
C ILE A 384 -4.99 -20.99 14.87
N VAL A 385 -5.95 -20.26 15.44
CA VAL A 385 -7.10 -20.84 16.10
C VAL A 385 -8.08 -21.25 15.01
N THR A 386 -8.23 -22.55 14.80
CA THR A 386 -9.17 -23.12 13.84
C THR A 386 -10.49 -23.39 14.53
N LEU A 387 -11.59 -22.92 13.94
CA LEU A 387 -12.94 -23.04 14.46
C LEU A 387 -13.87 -23.63 13.39
N ASP A 388 -14.84 -24.42 13.85
CA ASP A 388 -15.93 -24.92 13.02
C ASP A 388 -17.28 -24.72 13.70
N MET A 389 -18.35 -25.27 13.13
CA MET A 389 -19.70 -25.11 13.67
C MET A 389 -19.85 -25.61 15.13
N SER A 390 -18.97 -26.51 15.59
CA SER A 390 -18.99 -26.98 16.98
C SER A 390 -18.54 -25.92 17.99
N ASP A 391 -17.87 -24.86 17.54
CA ASP A 391 -17.41 -23.75 18.34
C ASP A 391 -18.43 -22.60 18.44
N HIS A 392 -19.66 -22.77 17.94
CA HIS A 392 -20.69 -21.73 18.05
C HIS A 392 -21.03 -21.42 19.53
N ASN A 393 -21.08 -20.13 19.86
CA ASN A 393 -21.25 -19.58 21.21
C ASN A 393 -20.14 -19.97 22.20
N THR A 394 -18.91 -20.12 21.71
CA THR A 394 -17.73 -20.30 22.55
C THR A 394 -16.98 -19.00 22.75
N ILE A 395 -16.17 -18.97 23.82
CA ILE A 395 -15.24 -17.89 24.10
C ILE A 395 -13.85 -18.36 23.65
N GLN A 396 -13.17 -17.53 22.87
CA GLN A 396 -11.81 -17.75 22.42
C GLN A 396 -10.88 -16.75 23.11
N GLU A 397 -10.01 -17.26 23.98
CA GLU A 397 -8.95 -16.47 24.61
C GLU A 397 -7.74 -16.49 23.67
N VAL A 398 -7.38 -15.33 23.13
CA VAL A 398 -6.36 -15.18 22.09
C VAL A 398 -5.46 -13.99 22.36
N GLU A 399 -4.24 -14.04 21.84
CA GLU A 399 -3.30 -12.92 21.91
C GLU A 399 -3.55 -11.91 20.78
N LEU A 400 -3.12 -10.66 20.94
CA LEU A 400 -3.10 -9.67 19.87
C LEU A 400 -2.29 -10.19 18.67
N GLY A 401 -2.83 -10.05 17.46
CA GLY A 401 -2.21 -10.55 16.23
C GLY A 401 -2.47 -12.03 15.96
N THR A 402 -3.30 -12.70 16.76
CA THR A 402 -3.73 -14.08 16.52
C THR A 402 -4.62 -14.15 15.29
N TYR A 403 -4.37 -15.15 14.46
CA TYR A 403 -5.19 -15.45 13.30
C TYR A 403 -6.22 -16.54 13.66
N ILE A 404 -7.46 -16.34 13.24
CA ILE A 404 -8.56 -17.24 13.52
C ILE A 404 -9.15 -17.68 12.18
N LYS A 405 -9.15 -18.99 11.93
CA LYS A 405 -9.71 -19.61 10.73
C LYS A 405 -11.05 -20.24 11.06
N ILE A 406 -12.11 -19.78 10.41
CA ILE A 406 -13.47 -20.29 10.61
C ILE A 406 -13.87 -21.08 9.36
N SER A 407 -14.20 -22.36 9.53
CA SER A 407 -14.56 -23.28 8.44
C SER A 407 -16.00 -23.77 8.61
N LEU A 408 -16.92 -23.27 7.79
CA LEU A 408 -18.35 -23.59 7.87
C LEU A 408 -18.82 -24.25 6.58
N VAL A 409 -19.69 -25.25 6.72
CA VAL A 409 -20.30 -25.91 5.55
C VAL A 409 -21.17 -24.88 4.81
N GLU A 410 -21.01 -24.81 3.49
CA GLU A 410 -21.78 -23.92 2.63
C GLU A 410 -22.22 -24.66 1.36
N ASN A 411 -23.43 -24.39 0.89
CA ASN A 411 -23.93 -24.96 -0.36
C ASN A 411 -24.48 -23.86 -1.29
N PRO A 412 -23.62 -23.27 -2.14
CA PRO A 412 -24.00 -22.18 -3.03
C PRO A 412 -25.12 -22.57 -4.01
N SER A 413 -25.28 -23.86 -4.34
CA SER A 413 -26.36 -24.33 -5.24
C SER A 413 -27.77 -24.13 -4.66
N THR A 414 -27.86 -23.93 -3.34
CA THR A 414 -29.10 -23.61 -2.64
C THR A 414 -29.38 -22.10 -2.60
N GLY A 415 -28.43 -21.25 -2.99
CA GLY A 415 -28.53 -19.80 -2.90
C GLY A 415 -28.32 -19.22 -1.50
N TYR A 416 -28.16 -20.05 -0.45
CA TYR A 416 -27.72 -19.58 0.86
C TYR A 416 -26.20 -19.40 0.87
N SER A 417 -25.74 -18.39 1.60
CA SER A 417 -24.34 -18.12 1.88
C SER A 417 -24.21 -17.57 3.30
N TRP A 418 -23.03 -17.72 3.90
CA TRP A 418 -22.74 -17.01 5.14
C TRP A 418 -22.60 -15.50 4.88
N ASP A 419 -23.14 -14.69 5.77
CA ASP A 419 -23.05 -13.23 5.73
C ASP A 419 -22.51 -12.75 7.07
N TYR A 420 -21.74 -11.67 7.07
CA TYR A 420 -21.10 -11.17 8.29
C TYR A 420 -20.72 -9.70 8.14
N ASP A 421 -20.61 -9.02 9.27
CA ASP A 421 -20.11 -7.65 9.38
C ASP A 421 -18.83 -7.65 10.21
N ILE A 422 -17.84 -6.86 9.78
CA ILE A 422 -16.56 -6.70 10.49
C ILE A 422 -16.43 -5.26 10.97
N HIS A 423 -16.10 -5.12 12.25
CA HIS A 423 -15.62 -3.87 12.80
C HIS A 423 -14.10 -3.81 12.57
N GLU A 424 -13.69 -3.14 11.50
CA GLU A 424 -12.29 -3.05 11.04
C GLU A 424 -11.32 -2.51 12.10
N ASP A 425 -11.82 -1.84 13.14
CA ASP A 425 -11.01 -1.35 14.27
C ASP A 425 -10.63 -2.45 15.28
N LEU A 426 -11.29 -3.62 15.25
CA LEU A 426 -11.13 -4.72 16.22
C LEU A 426 -10.52 -5.96 15.59
N ILE A 427 -10.94 -6.26 14.35
CA ILE A 427 -10.62 -7.48 13.63
C ILE A 427 -10.35 -7.10 12.17
N GLU A 428 -9.25 -7.61 11.61
CA GLU A 428 -8.90 -7.48 10.20
C GLU A 428 -9.31 -8.74 9.43
N LEU A 429 -10.00 -8.59 8.30
CA LEU A 429 -10.29 -9.70 7.38
C LEU A 429 -9.05 -9.98 6.52
N ILE A 430 -8.52 -11.20 6.60
CA ILE A 430 -7.34 -11.62 5.84
C ILE A 430 -7.76 -12.37 4.57
N SER A 431 -8.77 -13.22 4.66
CA SER A 431 -9.24 -14.04 3.54
C SER A 431 -10.70 -14.51 3.74
N ASP A 432 -11.46 -14.62 2.65
CA ASP A 432 -12.79 -15.24 2.59
C ASP A 432 -12.93 -16.02 1.29
N GLN A 433 -13.10 -17.34 1.41
CA GLN A 433 -13.08 -18.25 0.28
C GLN A 433 -14.10 -19.38 0.40
N TYR A 434 -14.56 -19.90 -0.74
CA TYR A 434 -15.35 -21.13 -0.81
C TYR A 434 -14.55 -22.26 -1.47
N ILE A 435 -14.32 -23.32 -0.70
CA ILE A 435 -13.66 -24.55 -1.14
C ILE A 435 -14.73 -25.55 -1.59
N PRO A 436 -14.79 -25.95 -2.88
CA PRO A 436 -15.73 -26.95 -3.35
C PRO A 436 -15.43 -28.34 -2.76
N PRO A 437 -16.41 -29.26 -2.69
CA PRO A 437 -16.18 -30.61 -2.23
C PRO A 437 -15.22 -31.37 -3.17
N GLU A 438 -14.35 -32.20 -2.57
CA GLU A 438 -13.34 -33.01 -3.29
C GLU A 438 -13.96 -33.87 -4.41
N ASP A 439 -15.17 -34.38 -4.18
CA ASP A 439 -15.99 -35.08 -5.18
C ASP A 439 -17.22 -34.21 -5.58
N PRO A 440 -17.13 -33.38 -6.65
CA PRO A 440 -18.17 -32.43 -7.01
C PRO A 440 -19.35 -33.12 -7.72
N ILE A 441 -20.20 -33.79 -6.95
CA ILE A 441 -21.51 -34.23 -7.40
C ILE A 441 -22.54 -33.09 -7.25
N PRO A 442 -23.53 -32.97 -8.17
CA PRO A 442 -24.54 -31.93 -8.08
C PRO A 442 -25.24 -31.90 -6.72
N GLY A 443 -25.15 -30.75 -6.03
CA GLY A 443 -25.75 -30.52 -4.72
C GLY A 443 -24.87 -30.90 -3.52
N ALA A 444 -23.65 -31.41 -3.73
CA ALA A 444 -22.68 -31.55 -2.63
C ALA A 444 -22.33 -30.18 -2.04
N SER A 445 -22.17 -30.14 -0.72
CA SER A 445 -21.79 -28.91 0.00
C SER A 445 -20.28 -28.79 0.04
N GLY A 446 -19.77 -27.58 -0.13
CA GLY A 446 -18.38 -27.25 0.11
C GLY A 446 -18.18 -26.67 1.51
N ILE A 447 -17.08 -25.99 1.69
CA ILE A 447 -16.69 -25.34 2.94
C ILE A 447 -16.36 -23.90 2.62
N ARG A 448 -16.99 -22.95 3.30
CA ARG A 448 -16.53 -21.57 3.34
C ARG A 448 -15.49 -21.42 4.43
N VAL A 449 -14.37 -20.80 4.09
CA VAL A 449 -13.22 -20.56 4.94
C VAL A 449 -13.01 -19.07 5.04
N ILE A 450 -13.06 -18.55 6.26
CA ILE A 450 -12.73 -17.16 6.57
C ILE A 450 -11.52 -17.15 7.49
N ILE A 451 -10.58 -16.23 7.24
CA ILE A 451 -9.44 -15.98 8.11
C ILE A 451 -9.51 -14.53 8.56
N ILE A 452 -9.56 -14.34 9.87
CA ILE A 452 -9.53 -13.03 10.51
C ILE A 452 -8.30 -12.91 11.42
N LYS A 453 -7.87 -11.69 11.72
CA LYS A 453 -6.76 -11.38 12.62
C LYS A 453 -7.21 -10.42 13.71
N THR A 454 -6.84 -10.68 14.96
CA THR A 454 -7.09 -9.74 16.06
C THR A 454 -6.11 -8.57 15.99
N ILE A 455 -6.62 -7.34 15.98
CA ILE A 455 -5.78 -6.13 15.83
C ILE A 455 -5.93 -5.13 16.97
N LEU A 456 -6.88 -5.36 17.90
CA LEU A 456 -7.03 -4.55 19.10
C LEU A 456 -7.25 -5.42 20.34
N VAL A 457 -6.66 -5.00 21.46
CA VAL A 457 -6.83 -5.61 22.78
C VAL A 457 -8.14 -5.11 23.39
N GLU A 458 -9.25 -5.63 22.86
CA GLU A 458 -10.60 -5.33 23.34
C GLU A 458 -11.48 -6.58 23.23
N ASP A 459 -12.31 -6.82 24.24
CA ASP A 459 -13.31 -7.87 24.21
C ASP A 459 -14.27 -7.59 23.04
N SER A 460 -14.37 -8.53 22.11
CA SER A 460 -15.18 -8.38 20.90
C SER A 460 -15.97 -9.64 20.60
N SER A 461 -16.84 -9.58 19.61
CA SER A 461 -17.60 -10.74 19.13
C SER A 461 -17.59 -10.76 17.62
N PHE A 462 -17.44 -11.95 17.04
CA PHE A 462 -17.58 -12.17 15.60
C PHE A 462 -18.77 -13.09 15.35
N SER A 463 -19.63 -12.73 14.40
CA SER A 463 -20.82 -13.51 14.07
C SER A 463 -21.06 -13.59 12.58
N MET A 464 -21.58 -14.73 12.14
CA MET A 464 -21.96 -15.00 10.77
C MET A 464 -23.39 -15.55 10.73
N GLU A 465 -24.14 -15.18 9.70
CA GLU A 465 -25.52 -15.59 9.48
C GLU A 465 -25.65 -16.35 8.16
N TYR A 466 -26.23 -17.55 8.18
CA TYR A 466 -26.45 -18.32 6.96
C TYR A 466 -27.80 -17.93 6.34
N ILE A 467 -27.76 -17.06 5.34
CA ILE A 467 -28.94 -16.37 4.82
C ILE A 467 -28.92 -16.29 3.29
N ARG A 468 -30.09 -16.03 2.71
CA ARG A 468 -30.26 -15.72 1.29
C ARG A 468 -30.42 -14.21 1.08
N PRO A 469 -29.89 -13.66 -0.02
CA PRO A 469 -30.14 -12.26 -0.36
C PRO A 469 -31.64 -11.93 -0.41
N GLY A 470 -32.07 -10.99 0.43
CA GLY A 470 -33.45 -10.51 0.51
C GLY A 470 -34.37 -11.27 1.48
N GLU A 471 -33.86 -12.27 2.21
CA GLU A 471 -34.54 -12.85 3.37
C GLU A 471 -34.14 -12.10 4.65
N GLU A 472 -35.04 -12.02 5.63
CA GLU A 472 -34.79 -11.33 6.92
C GLU A 472 -34.43 -12.29 8.07
N ILE A 473 -34.57 -13.60 7.86
CA ILE A 473 -34.39 -14.62 8.90
C ILE A 473 -33.32 -15.60 8.42
N PRO A 474 -32.14 -15.64 9.06
CA PRO A 474 -31.14 -16.65 8.72
C PRO A 474 -31.61 -18.04 9.15
N ILE A 475 -31.18 -19.06 8.41
CA ILE A 475 -31.53 -20.46 8.69
C ILE A 475 -30.51 -21.15 9.59
N ASP A 476 -29.34 -20.55 9.76
CA ASP A 476 -28.29 -20.98 10.69
C ASP A 476 -27.44 -19.77 11.12
N GLN A 477 -26.74 -19.87 12.23
CA GLN A 477 -25.88 -18.80 12.77
C GLN A 477 -24.61 -19.39 13.39
N PHE A 478 -23.52 -18.65 13.28
CA PHE A 478 -22.25 -18.91 13.94
C PHE A 478 -21.81 -17.66 14.69
N SER A 479 -21.21 -17.83 15.86
CA SER A 479 -20.74 -16.72 16.67
C SER A 479 -19.70 -17.18 17.67
N ILE A 480 -18.75 -16.30 17.95
CA ILE A 480 -17.72 -16.46 18.98
C ILE A 480 -17.51 -15.14 19.70
N ASP A 481 -17.20 -15.23 20.99
CA ASP A 481 -16.70 -14.12 21.77
C ASP A 481 -15.16 -14.20 21.80
N LEU A 482 -14.49 -13.09 21.55
CA LEU A 482 -13.03 -12.98 21.57
C LEU A 482 -12.59 -12.18 22.79
N ILE A 483 -11.74 -12.79 23.61
CA ILE A 483 -11.03 -12.10 24.69
C ILE A 483 -9.58 -11.95 24.22
N VAL A 484 -9.19 -10.74 23.83
CA VAL A 484 -7.87 -10.46 23.27
C VAL A 484 -6.95 -9.91 24.37
N SER A 485 -5.80 -10.54 24.58
CA SER A 485 -4.78 -10.07 25.54
C SER A 485 -3.50 -9.58 24.84
N GLU A 486 -2.76 -8.67 25.50
CA GLU A 486 -1.37 -8.37 25.12
C GLU A 486 -0.46 -9.59 25.37
N ASN A 487 0.60 -9.72 24.57
CA ASN A 487 1.64 -10.75 24.70
C ASN A 487 2.50 -10.63 25.95
#